data_AF-A0A9J6G3T5-F1
#
_entry.id   AF-A0A9J6G3T5-F1
#
_cell.length_a   1.000
_cell.length_b   1.000
_cell.length_c   1.000
_cell.angle_alpha   90.00
_cell.angle_beta   90.00
_cell.angle_gamma   90.00
#
_symmetry.space_group_name_H-M   'P 1'
#
loop_
_entity.id
_entity.type
_entity.pdbx_description
1 polymer ?
#
loop_
_entity_poly.entity_id
_entity_poly.type
_entity_poly.pdbx_seq_one_letter_code
_entity_poly.pdbx_strand_id
1 'polypeptide(L)'
;MVVLNGHSVIKEGFIEKRHQFAGRFPTNMGDAQRHNDSDVIFEDYNATWKALRKVAVTAVRKYAGSESLEKLSVEVVDAYVDSLDDTPKTVDARDPLLFIIVNIIGMSAFSKKFDPNSTELARIKEINTTFAELAPNGFPSDISPFLGVLYRAREKKLERLFEDTRCILNELYEGAKSNYAPGNIENFTHAVMSAREEAIKQEKSDAEFLTEGNMVQILIDLFNGKGL
;
A
#
# COMPACT_ATOMS: atom_id res chain seq x y z
N MET A 1 16.46 -15.27 -16.73
CA MET A 1 15.31 -14.39 -16.98
C MET A 1 14.65 -14.82 -18.29
N VAL A 2 13.34 -15.03 -18.31
CA VAL A 2 12.57 -15.32 -19.53
C VAL A 2 11.66 -14.12 -19.78
N VAL A 3 11.64 -13.62 -21.02
CA VAL A 3 10.78 -12.48 -21.41
C VAL A 3 9.65 -13.00 -22.28
N LEU A 4 8.42 -12.82 -21.84
CA LEU A 4 7.23 -13.21 -22.60
C LEU A 4 6.84 -12.08 -23.56
N ASN A 5 6.86 -12.35 -24.87
CA ASN A 5 6.48 -11.39 -25.89
C ASN A 5 5.49 -12.03 -26.86
N GLY A 6 4.20 -11.92 -26.53
CA GLY A 6 3.10 -12.45 -27.33
C GLY A 6 1.86 -12.77 -26.49
N HIS A 7 0.68 -12.35 -26.97
CA HIS A 7 -0.58 -12.50 -26.24
C HIS A 7 -0.87 -13.96 -25.81
N SER A 8 -0.65 -14.93 -26.69
CA SER A 8 -0.88 -16.35 -26.39
C SER A 8 -0.02 -16.84 -25.24
N VAL A 9 1.27 -16.52 -25.26
CA VAL A 9 2.23 -16.96 -24.23
C VAL A 9 2.00 -16.21 -22.91
N ILE A 10 1.61 -14.94 -22.96
CA ILE A 10 1.21 -14.17 -21.77
C ILE A 10 -0.05 -14.78 -21.15
N LYS A 11 -1.07 -15.10 -21.95
CA LYS A 11 -2.29 -15.77 -21.48
C LYS A 11 -1.96 -17.13 -20.86
N GLU A 12 -1.11 -17.91 -21.51
CA GLU A 12 -0.66 -19.20 -21.00
C GLU A 12 0.00 -19.04 -19.62
N GLY A 13 0.97 -18.14 -19.48
CA GLY A 13 1.70 -17.93 -18.23
C GLY A 13 0.84 -17.37 -17.10
N PHE A 14 0.03 -16.34 -17.37
CA PHE A 14 -0.70 -15.60 -16.33
C PHE A 14 -2.10 -16.16 -16.00
N ILE A 15 -2.71 -16.94 -16.89
CA ILE A 15 -4.06 -17.48 -16.70
C ILE A 15 -4.03 -19.00 -16.60
N GLU A 16 -3.54 -19.68 -17.64
CA GLU A 16 -3.65 -21.13 -17.78
C GLU A 16 -2.69 -21.86 -16.82
N LYS A 17 -1.47 -21.35 -16.69
CA LYS A 17 -0.41 -21.86 -15.80
C LYS A 17 -0.12 -20.94 -14.62
N ARG A 18 -1.09 -20.10 -14.23
CA ARG A 18 -0.93 -19.06 -13.20
C ARG A 18 -0.30 -19.55 -11.90
N HIS A 19 -0.60 -20.77 -11.46
CA HIS A 19 -0.05 -21.35 -10.23
C HIS A 19 1.41 -21.81 -10.37
N GLN A 20 1.85 -22.16 -11.58
CA GLN A 20 3.24 -22.53 -11.86
C GLN A 20 4.15 -21.31 -11.91
N PHE A 21 3.60 -20.14 -12.27
CA PHE A 21 4.31 -18.86 -12.36
C PHE A 21 3.87 -17.85 -11.29
N ALA A 22 3.21 -18.32 -10.22
CA ALA A 22 2.70 -17.44 -9.17
C ALA A 22 3.80 -16.86 -8.28
N GLY A 23 5.00 -17.45 -8.31
CA GLY A 23 6.06 -17.09 -7.39
C GLY A 23 6.62 -15.67 -7.56
N ARG A 24 7.35 -15.21 -6.55
CA ARG A 24 8.03 -13.91 -6.53
C ARG A 24 9.53 -14.10 -6.44
N PHE A 25 10.25 -13.29 -7.22
CA PHE A 25 11.70 -13.27 -7.14
C PHE A 25 12.11 -12.51 -5.87
N PRO A 26 12.94 -13.09 -4.99
CA PRO A 26 13.41 -12.39 -3.79
C PRO A 26 14.22 -11.15 -4.16
N THR A 27 13.94 -10.03 -3.49
CA THR A 27 14.64 -8.76 -3.70
C THR A 27 14.97 -8.12 -2.36
N ASN A 28 16.14 -7.47 -2.28
CA ASN A 28 16.55 -6.71 -1.10
C ASN A 28 15.60 -5.54 -0.83
N MET A 29 15.03 -4.94 -1.89
CA MET A 29 14.00 -3.93 -1.75
C MET A 29 12.73 -4.49 -1.11
N GLY A 30 12.26 -5.66 -1.57
CA GLY A 30 11.08 -6.31 -1.00
C GLY A 30 11.31 -6.72 0.46
N ASP A 31 12.51 -7.21 0.79
CA ASP A 31 12.88 -7.53 2.17
C ASP A 31 12.92 -6.28 3.07
N ALA A 32 13.47 -5.17 2.56
CA ALA A 32 13.48 -3.90 3.27
C ALA A 32 12.06 -3.33 3.49
N GLN A 33 11.17 -3.44 2.49
CA GLN A 33 9.79 -2.96 2.59
C GLN A 33 8.96 -3.81 3.56
N ARG A 34 9.16 -5.12 3.56
CA ARG A 34 8.42 -6.06 4.42
C ARG A 34 8.79 -5.94 5.89
N HIS A 35 10.00 -5.50 6.21
CA HIS A 35 10.46 -5.28 7.57
C HIS A 35 10.26 -6.51 8.50
N ASN A 36 10.52 -7.72 7.97
CA ASN A 36 10.31 -9.04 8.59
C ASN A 36 8.84 -9.51 8.76
N ASP A 37 7.86 -8.72 8.30
CA ASP A 37 6.48 -9.17 8.13
C ASP A 37 6.29 -9.84 6.76
N SER A 38 5.10 -10.39 6.52
CA SER A 38 4.67 -10.89 5.20
C SER A 38 3.65 -9.96 4.58
N ASP A 39 3.66 -9.88 3.25
CA ASP A 39 2.82 -9.01 2.46
C ASP A 39 2.15 -9.78 1.30
N VAL A 40 1.52 -9.07 0.36
CA VAL A 40 0.85 -9.63 -0.82
C VAL A 40 1.67 -9.38 -2.10
N ILE A 41 2.51 -8.34 -2.11
CA ILE A 41 3.28 -7.92 -3.29
C ILE A 41 4.57 -8.72 -3.45
N PHE A 42 5.39 -8.81 -2.39
CA PHE A 42 6.75 -9.38 -2.42
C PHE A 42 6.83 -10.83 -1.90
N GLU A 43 5.90 -11.25 -1.04
CA GLU A 43 5.83 -12.61 -0.49
C GLU A 43 5.63 -13.66 -1.61
N ASP A 44 6.35 -14.78 -1.50
CA ASP A 44 6.27 -15.85 -2.48
C ASP A 44 4.95 -16.63 -2.38
N TYR A 45 4.61 -17.39 -3.42
CA TYR A 45 3.35 -18.14 -3.47
C TYR A 45 3.36 -19.33 -2.49
N ASN A 46 2.93 -19.07 -1.26
CA ASN A 46 2.86 -20.05 -0.17
C ASN A 46 1.52 -19.95 0.60
N ALA A 47 1.41 -20.62 1.75
CA ALA A 47 0.20 -20.58 2.58
C ALA A 47 -0.05 -19.18 3.16
N THR A 48 1.00 -18.52 3.66
CA THR A 48 0.97 -17.14 4.17
C THR A 48 0.38 -16.18 3.13
N TRP A 49 0.93 -16.17 1.91
CA TRP A 49 0.46 -15.31 0.83
C TRP A 49 -1.02 -15.56 0.49
N LYS A 50 -1.48 -16.82 0.50
CA LYS A 50 -2.89 -17.15 0.24
C LYS A 50 -3.81 -16.58 1.32
N ALA A 51 -3.43 -16.71 2.59
CA ALA A 51 -4.18 -16.16 3.71
C ALA A 51 -4.24 -14.62 3.64
N LEU A 52 -3.11 -13.95 3.41
CA LEU A 52 -3.04 -12.50 3.28
C LEU A 52 -3.84 -11.98 2.08
N ARG A 53 -3.70 -12.61 0.92
CA ARG A 53 -4.47 -12.26 -0.27
C ARG A 53 -5.98 -12.45 -0.05
N LYS A 54 -6.39 -13.51 0.64
CA LYS A 54 -7.80 -13.76 0.98
C LYS A 54 -8.36 -12.62 1.82
N VAL A 55 -7.62 -12.18 2.85
CA VAL A 55 -8.00 -11.04 3.69
C VAL A 55 -8.06 -9.75 2.87
N ALA A 56 -7.01 -9.42 2.10
CA ALA A 56 -6.95 -8.21 1.30
C ALA A 56 -8.12 -8.12 0.30
N VAL A 57 -8.39 -9.17 -0.47
CA VAL A 57 -9.50 -9.22 -1.43
C VAL A 57 -10.86 -9.10 -0.73
N THR A 58 -11.01 -9.72 0.44
CA THR A 58 -12.26 -9.64 1.21
C THR A 58 -12.48 -8.23 1.76
N ALA A 59 -11.43 -7.58 2.28
CA ALA A 59 -11.49 -6.21 2.76
C ALA A 59 -11.87 -5.23 1.63
N VAL A 60 -11.25 -5.37 0.45
CA VAL A 60 -11.58 -4.57 -0.74
C VAL A 60 -13.05 -4.75 -1.12
N ARG A 61 -13.56 -5.98 -1.15
CA ARG A 61 -14.99 -6.22 -1.47
C ARG A 61 -15.95 -5.61 -0.45
N LYS A 62 -15.58 -5.62 0.83
CA LYS A 62 -16.42 -5.07 1.91
C LYS A 62 -16.51 -3.54 1.85
N TYR A 63 -15.40 -2.86 1.58
CA TYR A 63 -15.35 -1.39 1.61
C TYR A 63 -15.51 -0.75 0.22
N ALA A 64 -14.73 -1.17 -0.77
CA ALA A 64 -14.81 -0.60 -2.13
C ALA A 64 -16.00 -1.14 -2.93
N GLY A 65 -16.67 -2.20 -2.45
CA GLY A 65 -17.93 -2.68 -3.01
C GLY A 65 -19.14 -1.86 -2.57
N SER A 66 -19.00 -0.95 -1.60
CA SER A 66 -20.04 0.00 -1.20
C SER A 66 -19.88 1.35 -1.92
N GLU A 67 -20.88 2.21 -1.80
CA GLU A 67 -20.81 3.60 -2.29
C GLU A 67 -19.88 4.49 -1.43
N SER A 68 -19.31 3.99 -0.34
CA SER A 68 -18.54 4.78 0.63
C SER A 68 -17.31 5.43 0.00
N LEU A 69 -16.53 4.67 -0.78
CA LEU A 69 -15.32 5.19 -1.42
C LEU A 69 -15.65 6.20 -2.53
N GLU A 70 -16.72 5.96 -3.29
CA GLU A 70 -17.17 6.86 -4.35
C GLU A 70 -17.61 8.21 -3.76
N LYS A 71 -18.50 8.19 -2.75
CA LYS A 71 -18.97 9.40 -2.08
C LYS A 71 -17.83 10.20 -1.47
N LEU A 72 -16.93 9.52 -0.76
CA LEU A 72 -15.76 10.16 -0.17
C LEU A 72 -14.86 10.79 -1.24
N SER A 73 -14.66 10.13 -2.38
CA SER A 73 -13.82 10.66 -3.46
C SER A 73 -14.41 11.94 -4.03
N VAL A 74 -15.73 11.98 -4.25
CA VAL A 74 -16.44 13.18 -4.72
C VAL A 74 -16.34 14.29 -3.67
N GLU A 75 -16.63 14.00 -2.40
CA GLU A 75 -16.56 14.98 -1.32
C GLU A 75 -15.18 15.62 -1.18
N VAL A 76 -14.09 14.83 -1.26
CA VAL A 76 -12.72 15.36 -1.16
C VAL A 76 -12.37 16.23 -2.37
N VAL A 77 -12.77 15.82 -3.57
CA VAL A 77 -12.50 16.59 -4.80
C VAL A 77 -13.30 17.89 -4.79
N ASP A 78 -14.59 17.84 -4.50
CA ASP A 78 -15.46 19.02 -4.46
C ASP A 78 -14.99 20.01 -3.40
N ALA A 79 -14.67 19.53 -2.18
CA ALA A 79 -14.13 20.38 -1.13
C ALA A 79 -12.79 21.03 -1.51
N TYR A 80 -11.96 20.35 -2.31
CA TYR A 80 -10.73 20.94 -2.83
C TYR A 80 -11.03 22.02 -3.87
N VAL A 81 -11.91 21.74 -4.84
CA VAL A 81 -12.32 22.70 -5.88
C VAL A 81 -12.95 23.95 -5.27
N ASP A 82 -13.84 23.78 -4.30
CA ASP A 82 -14.49 24.88 -3.57
C ASP A 82 -13.49 25.74 -2.76
N SER A 83 -12.32 25.17 -2.43
CA SER A 83 -11.25 25.91 -1.73
C SER A 83 -10.35 26.73 -2.65
N LEU A 84 -10.47 26.56 -3.96
CA LEU A 84 -9.68 27.31 -4.94
C LEU A 84 -10.14 28.76 -5.02
N ASP A 85 -9.16 29.65 -5.11
CA ASP A 85 -9.37 31.08 -5.35
C ASP A 85 -9.73 31.30 -6.84
N ASP A 86 -10.73 32.14 -7.12
CA ASP A 86 -11.18 32.50 -8.48
C ASP A 86 -10.11 33.24 -9.30
N THR A 87 -8.98 33.58 -8.68
CA THR A 87 -7.86 34.25 -9.34
C THR A 87 -7.13 33.30 -10.30
N PRO A 88 -6.98 33.66 -11.60
CA PRO A 88 -6.23 32.85 -12.55
C PRO A 88 -4.75 32.73 -12.12
N LYS A 89 -4.36 31.53 -11.70
CA LYS A 89 -3.00 31.19 -11.28
C LYS A 89 -2.54 29.94 -12.02
N THR A 90 -1.32 29.99 -12.54
CA THR A 90 -0.67 28.76 -13.01
C THR A 90 -0.17 28.00 -11.80
N VAL A 91 -0.71 26.80 -11.58
CA VAL A 91 -0.30 25.91 -10.50
C VAL A 91 0.28 24.63 -11.09
N ASP A 92 1.27 24.07 -10.40
CA ASP A 92 1.73 22.72 -10.70
C ASP A 92 0.67 21.73 -10.21
N ALA A 93 0.04 21.00 -11.14
CA ALA A 93 -1.04 20.08 -10.82
C ALA A 93 -0.62 18.90 -9.91
N ARG A 94 0.69 18.63 -9.77
CA ARG A 94 1.21 17.54 -8.94
C ARG A 94 0.86 17.71 -7.46
N ASP A 95 0.95 18.93 -6.95
CA ASP A 95 0.72 19.22 -5.53
C ASP A 95 -0.77 19.09 -5.15
N PRO A 96 -1.72 19.71 -5.89
CA PRO A 96 -3.15 19.47 -5.76
C PRO A 96 -3.54 17.99 -5.84
N LEU A 97 -3.03 17.27 -6.84
CA LEU A 97 -3.38 15.87 -7.05
C LEU A 97 -2.85 14.98 -5.92
N LEU A 98 -1.62 15.21 -5.46
CA LEU A 98 -1.07 14.51 -4.30
C LEU A 98 -1.93 14.78 -3.06
N PHE A 99 -2.29 16.04 -2.80
CA PHE A 99 -3.14 16.41 -1.66
C PHE A 99 -4.49 15.67 -1.69
N ILE A 100 -5.17 15.67 -2.84
CA ILE A 100 -6.45 14.98 -3.03
C ILE A 100 -6.28 13.48 -2.79
N ILE A 101 -5.29 12.85 -3.44
CA ILE A 101 -5.08 11.39 -3.35
C ILE A 101 -4.73 10.97 -1.92
N VAL A 102 -3.82 11.69 -1.25
CA VAL A 102 -3.44 11.41 0.14
C VAL A 102 -4.64 11.56 1.08
N ASN A 103 -5.51 12.55 0.86
CA ASN A 103 -6.73 12.70 1.67
C ASN A 103 -7.77 11.62 1.39
N ILE A 104 -7.99 11.24 0.13
CA ILE A 104 -8.90 10.12 -0.21
C ILE A 104 -8.39 8.85 0.47
N ILE A 105 -7.09 8.54 0.39
CA ILE A 105 -6.51 7.37 1.04
C ILE A 105 -6.58 7.51 2.57
N GLY A 106 -6.13 8.63 3.13
CA GLY A 106 -6.13 8.89 4.57
C GLY A 106 -7.51 8.72 5.20
N MET A 107 -8.54 9.29 4.57
CA MET A 107 -9.91 9.21 5.04
C MET A 107 -10.52 7.82 4.79
N SER A 108 -10.30 7.23 3.62
CA SER A 108 -10.88 5.91 3.30
C SER A 108 -10.23 4.76 4.07
N ALA A 109 -8.93 4.83 4.34
CA ALA A 109 -8.20 3.76 4.98
C ALA A 109 -8.11 3.92 6.50
N PHE A 110 -7.98 5.16 6.98
CA PHE A 110 -7.64 5.45 8.38
C PHE A 110 -8.57 6.46 9.05
N SER A 111 -9.60 6.96 8.36
CA SER A 111 -10.45 8.06 8.82
C SER A 111 -9.64 9.33 9.20
N LYS A 112 -8.48 9.53 8.56
CA LYS A 112 -7.57 10.67 8.80
C LYS A 112 -7.64 11.66 7.63
N LYS A 113 -8.02 12.90 7.93
CA LYS A 113 -7.85 14.04 7.03
C LYS A 113 -6.50 14.72 7.28
N PHE A 114 -5.81 15.11 6.21
CA PHE A 114 -4.56 15.84 6.26
C PHE A 114 -4.78 17.31 5.88
N ASP A 115 -4.26 18.22 6.70
CA ASP A 115 -4.31 19.64 6.40
C ASP A 115 -3.27 20.00 5.32
N PRO A 116 -3.57 20.95 4.41
CA PRO A 116 -2.65 21.35 3.33
C PRO A 116 -1.28 21.82 3.83
N ASN A 117 -1.24 22.40 5.04
CA ASN A 117 -0.03 22.92 5.67
C ASN A 117 0.48 22.03 6.82
N SER A 118 -0.02 20.80 6.93
CA SER A 118 0.44 19.87 7.98
C SER A 118 1.86 19.39 7.74
N THR A 119 2.60 19.21 8.83
CA THR A 119 3.95 18.63 8.80
C THR A 119 3.95 17.18 8.30
N GLU A 120 2.87 16.45 8.56
CA GLU A 120 2.66 15.06 8.17
C GLU A 120 2.52 14.93 6.65
N LEU A 121 1.71 15.78 6.02
CA LEU A 121 1.59 15.81 4.56
C LEU A 121 2.92 16.22 3.90
N ALA A 122 3.61 17.21 4.45
CA ALA A 122 4.93 17.61 3.98
C ALA A 122 5.93 16.45 4.05
N ARG A 123 5.87 15.65 5.13
CA ARG A 123 6.71 14.46 5.29
C ARG A 123 6.38 13.36 4.29
N ILE A 124 5.10 13.06 4.07
CA ILE A 124 4.66 12.08 3.06
C ILE A 124 5.15 12.50 1.66
N LYS A 125 5.03 13.79 1.32
CA LYS A 125 5.53 14.34 0.05
C LYS A 125 7.05 14.18 -0.08
N GLU A 126 7.80 14.47 0.98
CA GLU A 126 9.26 14.33 1.01
C GLU A 126 9.68 12.87 0.79
N ILE A 127 9.03 11.92 1.49
CA ILE A 127 9.29 10.48 1.35
C ILE A 127 9.06 10.05 -0.09
N ASN A 128 7.89 10.35 -0.67
CA ASN A 128 7.54 9.96 -2.04
C ASN A 128 8.50 10.56 -3.07
N THR A 129 8.84 11.84 -2.94
CA THR A 129 9.78 12.52 -3.85
C THR A 129 11.18 11.91 -3.75
N THR A 130 11.67 11.73 -2.53
CA THR A 130 13.01 11.18 -2.29
C THR A 130 13.09 9.72 -2.77
N PHE A 131 12.04 8.94 -2.58
CA PHE A 131 11.97 7.57 -3.05
C PHE A 131 11.99 7.49 -4.57
N ALA A 132 11.20 8.32 -5.26
CA ALA A 132 11.17 8.37 -6.72
C ALA A 132 12.54 8.76 -7.33
N GLU A 133 13.27 9.66 -6.67
CA GLU A 133 14.63 10.05 -7.08
C GLU A 133 15.65 8.94 -6.82
N LEU A 134 15.55 8.26 -5.68
CA LEU A 134 16.54 7.27 -5.24
C LEU A 134 16.24 5.84 -5.66
N ALA A 135 15.05 5.48 -6.11
CA ALA A 135 14.74 4.11 -6.52
C ALA A 135 13.84 4.02 -7.78
N PRO A 136 14.14 4.77 -8.86
CA PRO A 136 13.32 4.72 -10.07
C PRO A 136 13.26 3.32 -10.71
N ASN A 137 14.27 2.47 -10.44
CA ASN A 137 14.37 1.09 -10.92
C ASN A 137 14.56 0.08 -9.77
N GLY A 138 14.11 0.42 -8.56
CA GLY A 138 14.34 -0.39 -7.35
C GLY A 138 15.76 -0.26 -6.78
N PHE A 139 16.17 -1.22 -5.93
CA PHE A 139 17.48 -1.19 -5.29
C PHE A 139 18.57 -1.60 -6.30
N PRO A 140 19.71 -0.89 -6.35
CA PRO A 140 20.82 -1.27 -7.23
C PRO A 140 21.30 -2.71 -7.04
N SER A 141 21.30 -3.22 -5.80
CA SER A 141 21.66 -4.61 -5.48
C SER A 141 20.75 -5.66 -6.09
N ASP A 142 19.48 -5.33 -6.39
CA ASP A 142 18.54 -6.25 -7.05
C ASP A 142 18.87 -6.44 -8.54
N ILE A 143 19.60 -5.51 -9.15
CA ILE A 143 20.11 -5.62 -10.52
C ILE A 143 21.40 -6.43 -10.54
N SER A 144 22.33 -6.12 -9.62
CA SER A 144 23.61 -6.84 -9.48
C SER A 144 24.16 -6.69 -8.06
N PRO A 145 24.58 -7.78 -7.39
CA PRO A 145 25.07 -7.74 -6.01
C PRO A 145 26.21 -6.74 -5.77
N PHE A 146 27.11 -6.56 -6.75
CA PHE A 146 28.23 -5.61 -6.64
C PHE A 146 27.76 -4.15 -6.51
N LEU A 147 26.62 -3.79 -7.12
CA LEU A 147 26.06 -2.45 -7.02
C LEU A 147 25.55 -2.15 -5.60
N GLY A 148 25.17 -3.17 -4.82
CA GLY A 148 24.83 -2.99 -3.41
C GLY A 148 26.00 -2.49 -2.55
N VAL A 149 27.23 -2.88 -2.91
CA VAL A 149 28.44 -2.36 -2.25
C VAL A 149 28.72 -0.92 -2.70
N LEU A 150 28.65 -0.66 -4.00
CA LEU A 150 28.95 0.65 -4.58
C LEU A 150 27.93 1.73 -4.15
N TYR A 151 26.65 1.36 -4.06
CA TYR A 151 25.54 2.26 -3.74
C TYR A 151 24.96 2.04 -2.33
N ARG A 152 25.75 1.49 -1.39
CA ARG A 152 25.25 1.13 -0.05
C ARG A 152 24.62 2.31 0.70
N ALA A 153 25.17 3.52 0.56
CA ALA A 153 24.63 4.71 1.21
C ALA A 153 23.23 5.08 0.69
N ARG A 154 22.98 4.86 -0.61
CA ARG A 154 21.68 5.08 -1.26
C ARG A 154 20.67 4.06 -0.77
N GLU A 155 21.03 2.78 -0.72
CA GLU A 155 20.16 1.71 -0.20
C GLU A 155 19.84 1.93 1.27
N LYS A 156 20.81 2.30 2.10
CA LYS A 156 20.55 2.66 3.51
C LYS A 156 19.60 3.84 3.66
N LYS A 157 19.62 4.80 2.74
CA LYS A 157 18.67 5.90 2.74
C LYS A 157 17.26 5.42 2.38
N LEU A 158 17.13 4.51 1.41
CA LEU A 158 15.86 3.89 1.05
C LEU A 158 15.29 3.00 2.17
N GLU A 159 16.13 2.20 2.82
CA GLU A 159 15.77 1.40 4.00
C GLU A 159 15.14 2.30 5.09
N ARG A 160 15.72 3.48 5.35
CA ARG A 160 15.16 4.45 6.30
C ARG A 160 13.83 5.04 5.86
N LEU A 161 13.64 5.30 4.57
CA LEU A 161 12.35 5.79 4.05
C LEU A 161 11.24 4.75 4.27
N PHE A 162 11.54 3.46 4.07
CA PHE A 162 10.58 2.40 4.39
C PHE A 162 10.23 2.37 5.87
N GLU A 163 11.22 2.53 6.75
CA GLU A 163 10.98 2.59 8.20
C GLU A 163 10.13 3.80 8.60
N ASP A 164 10.44 5.00 8.07
CA ASP A 164 9.66 6.20 8.34
C ASP A 164 8.20 6.04 7.87
N THR A 165 8.00 5.42 6.70
CA THR A 165 6.67 5.15 6.14
C THR A 165 5.92 4.14 7.01
N ARG A 166 6.60 3.10 7.50
CA ARG A 166 6.05 2.10 8.42
C ARG A 166 5.61 2.74 9.72
N CYS A 167 6.40 3.65 10.30
CA CYS A 167 6.04 4.40 11.51
C CYS A 167 4.74 5.20 11.31
N ILE A 168 4.65 5.99 10.24
CA ILE A 168 3.45 6.79 9.93
C ILE A 168 2.23 5.86 9.77
N LEU A 169 2.35 4.78 9.01
CA LEU A 169 1.24 3.87 8.76
C LEU A 169 0.82 3.08 10.00
N ASN A 170 1.74 2.73 10.90
CA ASN A 170 1.42 2.12 12.19
C ASN A 170 0.60 3.08 13.07
N GLU A 171 0.98 4.35 13.14
CA GLU A 171 0.22 5.35 13.90
C GLU A 171 -1.20 5.53 13.35
N LEU A 172 -1.33 5.63 12.03
CA LEU A 172 -2.63 5.72 11.35
C LEU A 172 -3.48 4.46 11.56
N TYR A 173 -2.86 3.28 11.48
CA TYR A 173 -3.51 2.00 11.72
C TYR A 173 -4.04 1.89 13.15
N GLU A 174 -3.23 2.17 14.16
CA GLU A 174 -3.66 2.10 15.56
C GLU A 174 -4.78 3.10 15.86
N GLY A 175 -4.70 4.31 15.29
CA GLY A 175 -5.78 5.30 15.38
C GLY A 175 -7.10 4.79 14.81
N ALA A 176 -7.08 4.24 13.59
CA ALA A 176 -8.28 3.69 12.94
C ALA A 176 -8.81 2.46 13.68
N LYS A 177 -7.93 1.51 14.02
CA LYS A 177 -8.23 0.29 14.76
C LYS A 177 -8.89 0.57 16.12
N SER A 178 -8.51 1.63 16.82
CA SER A 178 -9.08 1.96 18.14
C SER A 178 -10.59 2.20 18.11
N ASN A 179 -11.15 2.59 16.96
CA ASN A 179 -12.58 2.86 16.76
C ASN A 179 -13.32 1.70 16.09
N TYR A 180 -12.65 0.56 15.88
CA TYR A 180 -13.27 -0.59 15.26
C TYR A 180 -14.31 -1.24 16.19
N ALA A 181 -15.52 -1.43 15.65
CA ALA A 181 -16.57 -2.21 16.28
C ALA A 181 -17.03 -3.32 15.32
N PRO A 182 -17.21 -4.57 15.80
CA PRO A 182 -17.68 -5.67 14.96
C PRO A 182 -19.00 -5.33 14.26
N GLY A 183 -19.02 -5.47 12.93
CA GLY A 183 -20.19 -5.18 12.10
C GLY A 183 -20.29 -3.74 11.60
N ASN A 184 -19.41 -2.83 12.04
CA ASN A 184 -19.35 -1.45 11.54
C ASN A 184 -18.06 -1.19 10.74
N ILE A 185 -18.18 -1.11 9.42
CA ILE A 185 -17.06 -0.90 8.49
C ILE A 185 -17.11 0.54 7.96
N GLU A 186 -16.29 1.41 8.55
CA GLU A 186 -16.23 2.84 8.20
C GLU A 186 -15.03 3.19 7.32
N ASN A 187 -13.99 2.37 7.35
CA ASN A 187 -12.74 2.54 6.61
C ASN A 187 -12.14 1.17 6.23
N PHE A 188 -11.12 1.16 5.38
CA PHE A 188 -10.44 -0.08 4.98
C PHE A 188 -9.77 -0.80 6.14
N THR A 189 -9.28 -0.09 7.18
CA THR A 189 -8.71 -0.74 8.37
C THR A 189 -9.76 -1.63 9.05
N HIS A 190 -10.99 -1.13 9.24
CA HIS A 190 -12.10 -1.92 9.78
C HIS A 190 -12.45 -3.09 8.86
N ALA A 191 -12.38 -2.89 7.54
CA ALA A 191 -12.63 -3.94 6.56
C ALA A 191 -11.57 -5.07 6.63
N VAL A 192 -10.29 -4.72 6.81
CA VAL A 192 -9.19 -5.67 7.02
C VAL A 192 -9.38 -6.43 8.32
N MET A 193 -9.74 -5.75 9.42
CA MET A 193 -10.01 -6.40 10.70
C MET A 193 -11.20 -7.38 10.62
N SER A 194 -12.31 -6.97 10.01
CA SER A 194 -13.47 -7.83 9.77
C SER A 194 -13.11 -9.03 8.89
N ALA A 195 -12.37 -8.81 7.80
CA ALA A 195 -11.92 -9.88 6.91
C ALA A 195 -10.97 -10.87 7.59
N ARG A 196 -10.08 -10.38 8.46
CA ARG A 196 -9.19 -11.19 9.29
C ARG A 196 -9.98 -12.10 10.23
N GLU A 197 -10.96 -11.56 10.94
CA GLU A 197 -11.81 -12.36 11.83
C GLU A 197 -12.58 -13.45 11.07
N GLU A 198 -13.11 -13.13 9.89
CA GLU A 198 -13.79 -14.09 9.03
C GLU A 198 -12.85 -15.19 8.53
N ALA A 199 -11.63 -14.84 8.12
CA ALA A 199 -10.62 -15.80 7.70
C ALA A 199 -10.27 -16.78 8.84
N ILE A 200 -10.03 -16.27 10.05
CA ILE A 200 -9.73 -17.10 11.24
C ILE A 200 -10.91 -18.00 11.60
N LYS A 201 -12.16 -17.52 11.47
CA LYS A 201 -13.36 -18.32 11.74
C LYS A 201 -13.54 -19.45 10.72
N GLN A 202 -13.24 -19.20 9.45
CA GLN A 202 -13.35 -20.19 8.38
C GLN A 202 -12.24 -21.24 8.44
N GLU A 203 -11.01 -20.81 8.71
CA GLU A 203 -9.82 -21.65 8.66
C GLU A 203 -8.89 -21.28 9.82
N LYS A 204 -9.04 -21.97 10.95
CA LYS A 204 -8.32 -21.64 12.18
C LYS A 204 -6.80 -21.69 12.04
N SER A 205 -6.28 -22.49 11.11
CA SER A 205 -4.85 -22.55 10.78
C SER A 205 -4.34 -21.24 10.19
N ASP A 206 -5.18 -20.46 9.50
CA ASP A 206 -4.76 -19.17 8.94
C ASP A 206 -4.35 -18.16 10.03
N ALA A 207 -4.78 -18.37 11.28
CA ALA A 207 -4.50 -17.45 12.39
C ALA A 207 -3.00 -17.22 12.62
N GLU A 208 -2.14 -18.20 12.31
CA GLU A 208 -0.69 -18.06 12.46
C GLU A 208 -0.09 -17.04 11.47
N PHE A 209 -0.71 -16.88 10.29
CA PHE A 209 -0.27 -15.97 9.23
C PHE A 209 -0.88 -14.57 9.35
N LEU A 210 -1.95 -14.42 10.12
CA LEU A 210 -2.71 -13.18 10.22
C LEU A 210 -2.28 -12.38 11.45
N THR A 211 -0.99 -12.05 11.55
CA THR A 211 -0.42 -11.19 12.59
C THR A 211 -0.84 -9.73 12.39
N GLU A 212 -0.68 -8.89 13.40
CA GLU A 212 -0.94 -7.44 13.24
C GLU A 212 0.01 -6.78 12.24
N GLY A 213 1.30 -7.14 12.28
CA GLY A 213 2.29 -6.63 11.32
C GLY A 213 1.87 -6.90 9.87
N ASN A 214 1.38 -8.10 9.60
CA ASN A 214 0.87 -8.46 8.27
C ASN A 214 -0.42 -7.72 7.90
N MET A 215 -1.28 -7.34 8.86
CA MET A 215 -2.47 -6.53 8.57
C MET A 215 -2.08 -5.10 8.18
N VAL A 216 -1.05 -4.55 8.84
CA VAL A 216 -0.49 -3.27 8.42
C VAL A 216 0.10 -3.41 7.02
N GLN A 217 0.86 -4.48 6.72
CA GLN A 217 1.40 -4.71 5.37
C GLN A 217 0.32 -4.81 4.29
N ILE A 218 -0.83 -5.42 4.57
CA ILE A 218 -1.96 -5.41 3.62
C ILE A 218 -2.39 -3.96 3.30
N LEU A 219 -2.46 -3.08 4.30
CA LEU A 219 -2.81 -1.67 4.07
C LEU A 219 -1.68 -0.95 3.33
N ILE A 220 -0.41 -1.23 3.66
CA ILE A 220 0.74 -0.68 2.92
C ILE A 220 0.63 -1.08 1.43
N ASP A 221 0.41 -2.35 1.13
CA ASP A 221 0.33 -2.86 -0.24
C ASP A 221 -0.85 -2.26 -1.04
N LEU A 222 -1.97 -2.00 -0.37
CA LEU A 222 -3.14 -1.41 -1.01
C LEU A 222 -2.94 0.08 -1.33
N PHE A 223 -2.14 0.81 -0.55
CA PHE A 223 -2.14 2.28 -0.56
C PHE A 223 -0.79 2.94 -0.87
N ASN A 224 0.33 2.32 -0.53
CA ASN A 224 1.67 2.92 -0.66
C ASN A 224 2.08 3.11 -2.13
N GLY A 225 1.73 2.16 -3.01
CA GLY A 225 2.04 2.25 -4.45
C GLY A 225 1.37 3.39 -5.23
N LYS A 226 0.54 4.25 -4.60
CA LYS A 226 -0.22 5.32 -5.27
C LYS A 226 -0.21 6.69 -4.58
N GLY A 227 0.54 6.90 -3.48
CA GLY A 227 0.67 8.26 -2.92
C GLY A 227 0.96 8.39 -1.42
N LEU A 228 1.25 7.30 -0.70
CA LEU A 228 1.64 7.33 0.73
C LEU A 228 3.02 6.73 0.92
#